data_AF-A0A2P6FK61-F1
#
_entry.id   AF-A0A2P6FK61-F1
#
_cell.length_a   1.000
_cell.length_b   1.000
_cell.length_c   1.000
_cell.angle_alpha   90.00
_cell.angle_beta   90.00
_cell.angle_gamma   90.00
#
_symmetry.space_group_name_H-M   'P 1'
#
loop_
_entity.id
_entity.type
_entity.pdbx_description
1 polymer ?
#
loop_
_entity_poly.entity_id
_entity_poly.type
_entity_poly.pdbx_seq_one_letter_code
_entity_poly.pdbx_strand_id
1 'polypeptide(L)'
;MNNPKVPVSWGELFDKITILQIKSEKLCSPPAIKNVNTELHMLSTIIDEKVPNLSEAKEFEKELKLINQQLWDIEDQIREKERKKIFDSEFIHCARMVYITNDKRSKIKRSINQVFGSDLMEEKSYSPY
;
A
#
# COMPACT_ATOMS: atom_id res chain seq x y z
N MET A 1 16.21 -2.43 -20.21
CA MET A 1 14.83 -2.39 -19.68
C MET A 1 14.09 -1.25 -20.34
N ASN A 2 12.88 -1.48 -20.84
CA ASN A 2 12.05 -0.45 -21.51
C ASN A 2 10.99 0.11 -20.55
N ASN A 3 11.39 0.41 -19.31
CA ASN A 3 10.48 0.92 -18.27
C ASN A 3 10.60 2.45 -18.20
N PRO A 4 9.49 3.21 -18.18
CA PRO A 4 9.54 4.64 -17.99
C PRO A 4 10.08 4.97 -16.59
N LYS A 5 10.81 6.09 -16.47
CA LYS A 5 11.18 6.67 -15.19
C LYS A 5 10.18 7.77 -14.86
N VAL A 6 9.51 7.64 -13.73
CA VAL A 6 8.53 8.63 -13.23
C VAL A 6 8.94 9.11 -11.85
N PRO A 7 8.85 10.43 -11.57
CA PRO A 7 9.03 10.93 -10.22
C PRO A 7 7.82 10.52 -9.37
N VAL A 8 8.08 9.99 -8.18
CA VAL A 8 7.08 9.60 -7.19
C VAL A 8 7.54 10.05 -5.81
N SER A 9 6.60 10.26 -4.88
CA SER A 9 6.96 10.58 -3.50
C SER A 9 7.50 9.35 -2.77
N TRP A 10 8.19 9.57 -1.65
CA TRP A 10 8.64 8.47 -0.78
C TRP A 10 7.48 7.62 -0.27
N GLY A 11 6.39 8.25 0.17
CA GLY A 11 5.16 7.59 0.58
C GLY A 11 4.57 6.68 -0.50
N GLU A 12 4.52 7.11 -1.76
CA GLU A 12 4.07 6.27 -2.89
C GLU A 12 5.00 5.08 -3.13
N LEU A 13 6.32 5.29 -3.04
CA LEU A 13 7.30 4.21 -3.21
C LEU A 13 7.12 3.12 -2.14
N PHE A 14 7.07 3.50 -0.87
CA PHE A 14 6.84 2.58 0.25
C PHE A 14 5.49 1.88 0.14
N ASP A 15 4.46 2.62 -0.28
CA ASP A 15 3.12 2.07 -0.48
C ASP A 15 3.09 1.00 -1.57
N LYS A 16 3.75 1.26 -2.70
CA LYS A 16 3.87 0.27 -3.77
C LYS A 16 4.65 -0.96 -3.33
N ILE A 17 5.77 -0.78 -2.61
CA ILE A 17 6.59 -1.87 -2.07
C ILE A 17 5.75 -2.76 -1.14
N THR A 18 5.04 -2.17 -0.17
CA THR A 18 4.27 -2.95 0.81
C THR A 18 3.09 -3.70 0.18
N ILE A 19 2.43 -3.14 -0.85
CA ILE A 19 1.44 -3.87 -1.65
C ILE A 19 2.08 -5.06 -2.38
N LEU A 20 3.26 -4.88 -2.97
CA LEU A 20 3.96 -5.96 -3.67
C LEU A 20 4.40 -7.06 -2.70
N GLN A 21 4.82 -6.72 -1.48
CA GLN A 21 5.09 -7.68 -0.41
C GLN A 21 3.85 -8.55 -0.12
N ILE A 22 2.68 -7.93 0.09
CA ILE A 22 1.42 -8.67 0.30
C ILE A 22 1.09 -9.55 -0.91
N LYS A 23 1.22 -9.03 -2.14
CA LYS A 23 0.98 -9.81 -3.36
C LYS A 23 1.93 -11.00 -3.48
N SER A 24 3.19 -10.85 -3.10
CA SER A 24 4.16 -11.95 -3.13
C SER A 24 3.77 -13.09 -2.17
N GLU A 25 3.08 -12.77 -1.08
CA GLU A 25 2.61 -13.72 -0.06
C GLU A 25 1.25 -14.35 -0.40
N LYS A 26 0.37 -13.61 -1.09
CA LYS A 26 -1.04 -14.00 -1.31
C LYS A 26 -1.32 -14.58 -2.71
N LEU A 27 -0.51 -14.26 -3.72
CA LEU A 27 -0.73 -14.78 -5.06
C LEU A 27 -0.32 -16.25 -5.15
N CYS A 28 -1.09 -17.05 -5.90
CA CYS A 28 -0.80 -18.47 -6.10
C CYS A 28 -0.16 -18.79 -7.46
N SER A 29 -0.22 -17.86 -8.41
CA SER A 29 0.27 -18.08 -9.78
C SER A 29 1.78 -17.87 -9.87
N PRO A 30 2.60 -18.89 -10.24
CA PRO A 30 4.05 -18.74 -10.28
C PRO A 30 4.54 -17.62 -11.23
N PRO A 31 3.98 -17.44 -12.44
CA PRO A 31 4.32 -16.29 -13.28
C PRO A 31 4.02 -14.94 -12.62
N ALA A 32 2.89 -14.84 -11.90
CA ALA A 32 2.49 -13.60 -11.23
C ALA A 32 3.43 -13.28 -10.05
N ILE A 33 3.77 -14.30 -9.24
CA ILE A 33 4.72 -14.16 -8.13
C ILE A 33 6.09 -13.73 -8.67
N LYS A 34 6.59 -14.36 -9.75
CA LYS A 34 7.86 -13.98 -10.38
C LYS A 34 7.86 -12.51 -10.82
N ASN A 35 6.76 -12.06 -11.43
CA ASN A 35 6.62 -10.67 -11.87
C ASN A 35 6.62 -9.71 -10.67
N VAL A 36 5.83 -10.00 -9.63
CA VAL A 36 5.76 -9.19 -8.39
C VAL A 36 7.12 -9.11 -7.70
N ASN A 37 7.83 -10.23 -7.57
CA ASN A 37 9.16 -10.26 -6.94
C ASN A 37 10.20 -9.48 -7.74
N THR A 38 10.09 -9.48 -9.07
CA THR A 38 10.96 -8.69 -9.95
C THR A 38 10.74 -7.19 -9.69
N GLU A 39 9.48 -6.75 -9.68
CA GLU A 39 9.14 -5.34 -9.41
C GLU A 39 9.53 -4.94 -7.98
N LEU A 40 9.22 -5.79 -6.99
CA LEU A 40 9.55 -5.56 -5.58
C LEU A 40 11.05 -5.37 -5.40
N HIS A 41 11.88 -6.27 -5.97
CA HIS A 41 13.33 -6.16 -5.88
C HIS A 41 13.83 -4.82 -6.47
N MET A 42 13.33 -4.44 -7.65
CA MET A 42 13.74 -3.18 -8.29
C MET A 42 13.42 -1.95 -7.44
N LEU A 43 12.27 -1.94 -6.75
CA LEU A 43 11.85 -0.81 -5.91
C LEU A 43 12.56 -0.81 -4.55
N SER A 44 12.72 -1.97 -3.90
CA SER A 44 13.39 -2.08 -2.60
C SER A 44 14.86 -1.66 -2.65
N THR A 45 15.57 -1.95 -3.75
CA THR A 45 16.96 -1.49 -3.92
C THR A 45 17.08 0.04 -3.84
N ILE A 46 16.04 0.80 -4.23
CA ILE A 46 16.04 2.26 -4.12
C ILE A 46 16.09 2.68 -2.63
N ILE A 47 15.35 1.99 -1.75
CA ILE A 47 15.39 2.25 -0.31
C ILE A 47 16.78 1.92 0.23
N ASP A 48 17.30 0.74 -0.10
CA ASP A 48 18.61 0.28 0.37
C ASP A 48 19.75 1.23 -0.04
N GLU A 49 19.69 1.84 -1.24
CA GLU A 49 20.71 2.75 -1.75
C GLU A 49 20.59 4.19 -1.23
N LYS A 50 19.37 4.65 -0.93
CA LYS A 50 19.09 6.07 -0.69
C LYS A 50 18.76 6.40 0.76
N VAL A 51 18.36 5.42 1.56
CA VAL A 51 17.98 5.63 2.95
C VAL A 51 19.14 5.26 3.88
N PRO A 52 19.76 6.22 4.57
CA PRO A 52 20.90 5.95 5.43
C PRO A 52 20.53 5.20 6.72
N ASN A 53 19.29 5.37 7.22
CA ASN A 53 18.79 4.68 8.40
C ASN A 53 17.69 3.68 8.04
N LEU A 54 18.07 2.42 7.83
CA LEU A 54 17.15 1.36 7.45
C LEU A 54 16.21 0.91 8.58
N SER A 55 16.48 1.24 9.85
CA SER A 55 15.59 0.81 10.95
C SER A 55 14.25 1.55 10.88
N GLU A 56 14.30 2.87 10.72
CA GLU A 56 13.11 3.72 10.63
C GLU A 56 12.29 3.41 9.36
N ALA A 57 12.97 3.16 8.23
CA ALA A 57 12.32 2.69 7.01
C ALA A 57 11.57 1.36 7.23
N LYS A 58 12.17 0.39 7.91
CA LYS A 58 11.52 -0.90 8.21
C LYS A 58 10.30 -0.76 9.11
N GLU A 59 10.31 0.18 10.05
CA GLU A 59 9.15 0.46 10.89
C GLU A 59 8.00 1.02 10.06
N PHE A 60 8.28 1.99 9.19
CA PHE A 60 7.30 2.54 8.25
C PHE A 60 6.76 1.49 7.27
N GLU A 61 7.62 0.64 6.71
CA GLU A 61 7.19 -0.47 5.85
C GLU A 61 6.26 -1.41 6.60
N LYS A 62 6.60 -1.80 7.83
CA LYS A 62 5.78 -2.71 8.64
C LYS A 62 4.40 -2.12 8.93
N GLU A 63 4.34 -0.85 9.33
CA GLU A 63 3.08 -0.18 9.63
C GLU A 63 2.21 -0.02 8.38
N LEU A 64 2.79 0.45 7.28
CA LEU A 64 2.07 0.64 6.03
C LEU A 64 1.62 -0.70 5.42
N LYS A 65 2.43 -1.76 5.53
CA LYS A 65 2.03 -3.11 5.15
C LYS A 65 0.85 -3.61 5.97
N LEU A 66 0.82 -3.37 7.28
CA LEU A 66 -0.32 -3.74 8.12
C LEU A 66 -1.61 -3.05 7.65
N ILE A 67 -1.55 -1.75 7.34
CA ILE A 67 -2.70 -0.99 6.83
C ILE A 67 -3.13 -1.51 5.45
N ASN A 68 -2.19 -1.79 4.55
CA ASN A 68 -2.48 -2.36 3.24
C ASN A 68 -3.08 -3.77 3.33
N GLN A 69 -2.65 -4.59 4.30
CA GLN A 69 -3.24 -5.90 4.57
C GLN A 69 -4.69 -5.76 5.07
N GLN A 70 -4.97 -4.79 5.94
CA GLN A 70 -6.34 -4.50 6.37
C GLN A 70 -7.24 -4.12 5.19
N LEU A 71 -6.76 -3.27 4.28
CA LEU A 71 -7.51 -2.93 3.05
C LEU A 71 -7.77 -4.15 2.17
N TRP A 72 -6.76 -5.02 1.99
CA TRP A 72 -6.90 -6.27 1.26
C TRP A 72 -7.99 -7.16 1.87
N ASP A 73 -7.95 -7.36 3.19
CA ASP A 73 -8.91 -8.21 3.89
C ASP A 73 -10.34 -7.63 3.86
N ILE A 74 -10.47 -6.30 3.92
CA ILE A 74 -11.77 -5.61 3.74
C ILE A 74 -12.30 -5.83 2.31
N GLU A 75 -11.44 -5.70 1.31
CA GLU A 75 -11.83 -5.90 -0.10
C GLU A 75 -12.26 -7.35 -0.36
N ASP A 76 -11.53 -8.33 0.17
CA ASP A 76 -11.89 -9.75 0.07
C ASP A 76 -13.26 -10.02 0.71
N GLN A 77 -13.55 -9.43 1.87
CA GLN A 77 -14.87 -9.54 2.53
C GLN A 77 -16.00 -8.91 1.70
N ILE A 78 -15.77 -7.73 1.12
CA ILE A 78 -16.75 -7.06 0.25
C ILE A 78 -17.03 -7.93 -0.98
N ARG A 79 -16.00 -8.44 -1.64
CA ARG A 79 -16.12 -9.31 -2.82
C ARG A 79 -16.83 -10.62 -2.51
N GLU A 80 -16.60 -11.18 -1.33
CA GLU A 80 -17.29 -12.38 -0.84
C GLU A 80 -18.79 -12.14 -0.69
N LYS A 81 -19.16 -11.04 -0.03
CA LYS A 81 -20.56 -10.65 0.17
C LYS A 81 -21.25 -10.28 -1.14
N GLU A 82 -20.57 -9.56 -2.03
CA GLU A 82 -21.04 -9.22 -3.37
C GLU A 82 -21.38 -10.49 -4.17
N ARG A 83 -20.47 -11.47 -4.18
CA ARG A 83 -20.69 -12.75 -4.88
C ARG A 83 -21.90 -13.51 -4.36
N LYS A 84 -22.17 -13.42 -3.06
CA LYS A 84 -23.35 -14.00 -2.40
C LYS A 84 -24.59 -13.10 -2.47
N LYS A 85 -24.47 -11.87 -2.97
CA LYS A 85 -25.51 -10.82 -2.97
C LYS A 85 -26.04 -10.50 -1.57
N ILE A 86 -25.16 -10.47 -0.57
CA ILE A 86 -25.49 -10.16 0.82
C ILE A 86 -25.13 -8.69 1.11
N PHE A 87 -26.13 -7.84 1.28
CA PHE A 87 -25.98 -6.39 1.50
C PHE A 87 -26.48 -6.00 2.89
N ASP A 88 -25.88 -6.63 3.90
CA ASP A 88 -26.27 -6.48 5.31
C ASP A 88 -25.46 -5.40 6.03
N SER A 89 -25.67 -5.28 7.35
CA SER A 89 -24.95 -4.32 8.19
C SER A 89 -23.44 -4.52 8.16
N GLU A 90 -22.95 -5.74 7.98
CA GLU A 90 -21.54 -6.04 7.85
C GLU A 90 -21.00 -5.55 6.50
N PHE A 91 -21.74 -5.70 5.39
CA PHE A 91 -21.39 -5.07 4.11
C PHE A 91 -21.22 -3.55 4.24
N ILE A 92 -22.19 -2.89 4.90
CA ILE A 92 -22.13 -1.44 5.16
C ILE A 92 -20.92 -1.09 6.03
N HIS A 93 -20.62 -1.91 7.04
CA HIS A 93 -19.46 -1.72 7.90
C HIS A 93 -18.15 -1.82 7.10
N CYS A 94 -17.98 -2.86 6.28
CA CYS A 94 -16.80 -3.02 5.41
C CYS A 94 -16.64 -1.81 4.47
N ALA A 95 -17.73 -1.39 3.81
CA ALA A 95 -17.71 -0.23 2.91
C ALA A 95 -17.26 1.06 3.63
N ARG A 96 -17.67 1.26 4.89
CA ARG A 96 -17.20 2.39 5.72
C ARG A 96 -15.72 2.26 6.09
N MET A 97 -15.28 1.05 6.40
CA MET A 97 -13.90 0.78 6.77
C MET A 97 -12.92 1.02 5.61
N VAL A 98 -13.36 0.93 4.35
CA VAL A 98 -12.52 1.25 3.18
C VAL A 98 -11.95 2.68 3.26
N TYR A 99 -12.79 3.71 3.38
CA TYR A 99 -12.29 5.09 3.39
C TYR A 99 -11.57 5.42 4.71
N ILE A 100 -12.03 4.91 5.85
CA ILE A 100 -11.37 5.08 7.15
C ILE A 100 -9.94 4.52 7.11
N THR A 101 -9.75 3.36 6.50
CA THR A 101 -8.44 2.70 6.42
C THR A 101 -7.56 3.36 5.35
N ASN A 102 -8.13 3.81 4.24
CA ASN A 102 -7.41 4.64 3.26
C ASN A 102 -6.94 5.98 3.84
N ASP A 103 -7.67 6.58 4.77
CA ASP A 103 -7.23 7.80 5.43
C ASP A 103 -6.06 7.54 6.38
N LYS A 104 -6.03 6.39 7.08
CA LYS A 104 -4.86 5.95 7.84
C LYS A 104 -3.65 5.73 6.91
N ARG A 105 -3.87 5.05 5.77
CA ARG A 105 -2.84 4.82 4.75
C ARG A 105 -2.23 6.12 4.24
N SER A 106 -3.05 7.12 3.95
CA SER A 106 -2.54 8.41 3.50
C SER A 106 -1.82 9.19 4.60
N LYS A 107 -2.26 9.09 5.85
CA LYS A 107 -1.53 9.70 6.98
C LYS A 107 -0.13 9.13 7.12
N ILE A 108 0.03 7.80 7.08
CA ILE A 108 1.35 7.18 7.18
C ILE A 108 2.23 7.51 5.96
N LYS A 109 1.67 7.53 4.74
CA LYS A 109 2.40 7.98 3.53
C LYS A 109 2.88 9.43 3.66
N ARG A 110 2.08 10.30 4.28
CA ARG A 110 2.45 11.69 4.56
C ARG A 110 3.60 11.77 5.56
N SER A 111 3.57 10.98 6.63
CA SER A 111 4.68 10.90 7.59
C SER A 111 5.97 10.42 6.92
N ILE A 112 5.90 9.40 6.07
CA ILE A 112 7.04 8.90 5.27
C ILE A 112 7.61 10.02 4.38
N ASN A 113 6.74 10.77 3.68
CA ASN A 113 7.18 11.90 2.86
C ASN A 113 7.94 12.95 3.69
N GLN A 114 7.47 13.25 4.90
CA GLN A 114 8.11 14.23 5.78
C GLN A 114 9.47 13.75 6.30
N VAL A 115 9.55 12.49 6.76
CA VAL A 115 10.78 11.92 7.32
C VAL A 115 11.89 11.82 6.27
N PHE A 116 11.56 11.34 5.07
CA PHE A 116 12.55 11.15 4.00
C PHE A 116 12.69 12.37 3.08
N GLY A 117 12.07 13.51 3.43
CA GLY A 117 12.23 14.78 2.72
C GLY A 117 11.78 14.73 1.26
N SER A 118 10.57 14.20 1.01
CA SER A 118 10.05 14.08 -0.35
C SER A 118 9.68 15.43 -0.97
N ASP A 119 10.13 15.68 -2.19
CA ASP A 119 9.75 16.86 -2.99
C ASP A 119 8.28 16.84 -3.43
N LEU A 120 7.66 15.65 -3.41
CA LEU A 120 6.27 15.43 -3.82
C LEU A 120 5.44 15.03 -2.61
N MET A 121 4.20 15.51 -2.56
CA MET A 121 3.20 15.08 -1.59
C MET A 121 1.88 14.78 -2.29
N GLU A 122 1.22 13.71 -1.87
CA GLU A 122 -0.15 13.41 -2.29
C GLU A 122 -1.11 14.41 -1.61
N GLU A 123 -1.93 15.10 -2.40
CA GLU A 123 -2.95 16.01 -1.92
C GLU A 123 -4.32 15.34 -1.89
N LYS A 124 -5.09 15.59 -0.83
CA LYS A 124 -6.45 15.08 -0.68
C LYS A 124 -7.42 16.24 -0.48
N SER A 125 -8.54 16.19 -1.20
CA SER A 125 -9.68 17.07 -0.99
C SER A 125 -10.86 16.24 -0.53
N TYR A 126 -11.05 16.15 0.78
CA TYR A 126 -12.24 15.53 1.38
C TYR A 126 -12.82 16.48 2.41
N SER A 127 -14.14 16.63 2.38
CA SER A 127 -14.88 17.16 3.51
C SER A 127 -14.84 16.15 4.66
N PRO A 128 -14.77 16.59 5.93
CA PRO A 128 -14.95 15.71 7.07
C PRO A 128 -16.28 14.94 6.94
N TYR A 129 -16.25 13.64 7.23
CA TYR A 129 -17.42 12.75 7.21
C TYR A 129 -18.31 12.95 8.43
#